data_AF-A0A3A4P1L4-F1
#
_entry.id   AF-A0A3A4P1L4-F1
#
_cell.length_a   1.000
_cell.length_b   1.000
_cell.length_c   1.000
_cell.angle_alpha   90.00
_cell.angle_beta   90.00
_cell.angle_gamma   90.00
#
_symmetry.space_group_name_H-M   'P 1'
#
loop_
_entity.id
_entity.type
_entity.pdbx_description
1 polymer ?
#
loop_
_entity_poly.entity_id
_entity_poly.type
_entity_poly.pdbx_seq_one_letter_code
_entity_poly.pdbx_strand_id
1 'polypeptide(L)'
;MKPTRNWMPVLLTGVVGIAVCLFVSCSPPQEVEIVQTQPSLEDTEPVQEEPQTEPAPVVGENEKLAALPNLPDGALPLLLVKIPAGTFQMGSPESERFREENEGPVHPVAISKDFYLGNYEVTQAQWLALMETNPSTQLGDNLPVNRVNWQDAQEFLQKLNELFGESGYRLPTEAEWEYACRAGTTTATYFGDEVTEEQMADHAWYRGNSEGELHPVGQLQANAWGLFDLYGNVWEWCSDWYGPYTADAVTDPRGPETGEEKVFRGASWMGRFEYLRSADRAKFKPENRQHTGGFRIAWSD
;
A
#
# COMPACT_ATOMS: atom_id res chain seq x y z
N MET A 1 13.18 46.95 -54.73
CA MET A 1 12.80 45.52 -54.85
C MET A 1 11.54 45.29 -54.03
N LYS A 2 10.45 44.85 -54.67
CA LYS A 2 9.24 44.29 -54.04
C LYS A 2 9.51 42.79 -53.75
N PRO A 3 8.83 42.10 -52.80
CA PRO A 3 7.37 42.04 -52.81
C PRO A 3 6.64 42.27 -51.48
N THR A 4 5.52 42.94 -51.66
CA THR A 4 4.38 43.16 -50.80
C THR A 4 3.48 41.93 -50.77
N ARG A 5 2.99 41.56 -49.58
CA ARG A 5 2.10 40.43 -49.34
C ARG A 5 0.65 40.82 -49.71
N ASN A 6 0.08 40.05 -50.62
CA ASN A 6 -1.28 40.13 -51.17
C ASN A 6 -2.28 39.43 -50.24
N TRP A 7 -3.43 40.03 -49.90
CA TRP A 7 -4.65 39.30 -49.48
C TRP A 7 -5.92 40.16 -49.72
N MET A 8 -6.80 39.68 -50.60
CA MET A 8 -8.27 39.90 -50.70
C MET A 8 -8.83 38.78 -51.61
N PRO A 9 -10.13 38.39 -51.62
CA PRO A 9 -11.30 38.85 -50.83
C PRO A 9 -12.27 37.76 -50.26
N VAL A 10 -13.08 38.19 -49.28
CA VAL A 10 -14.55 38.07 -49.04
C VAL A 10 -15.38 36.86 -49.51
N LEU A 11 -16.18 36.27 -48.59
CA LEU A 11 -17.66 36.01 -48.62
C LEU A 11 -18.10 35.43 -47.25
N LEU A 12 -18.84 36.14 -46.38
CA LEU A 12 -20.28 36.50 -46.30
C LEU A 12 -21.17 35.42 -45.63
N THR A 13 -21.74 35.79 -44.47
CA THR A 13 -23.03 35.43 -43.82
C THR A 13 -22.84 35.67 -42.30
N GLY A 14 -23.52 36.54 -41.55
CA GLY A 14 -24.73 37.32 -41.76
C GLY A 14 -25.88 36.76 -40.93
N VAL A 15 -26.01 37.13 -39.64
CA VAL A 15 -27.29 37.47 -38.95
C VAL A 15 -26.98 38.39 -37.74
N VAL A 16 -27.83 39.39 -37.59
CA VAL A 16 -27.79 40.57 -36.72
C VAL A 16 -28.59 40.34 -35.43
N GLY A 17 -28.14 40.89 -34.30
CA GLY A 17 -28.93 41.03 -33.07
C GLY A 17 -28.60 42.35 -32.37
N ILE A 18 -29.61 43.22 -32.27
CA ILE A 18 -29.56 44.64 -31.91
C ILE A 18 -29.24 44.86 -30.42
N ALA A 19 -28.29 45.77 -30.12
CA ALA A 19 -28.06 46.28 -28.77
C ALA A 19 -28.71 47.68 -28.62
N VAL A 20 -29.64 47.81 -27.68
CA VAL A 20 -30.25 49.08 -27.26
C VAL A 20 -29.62 49.49 -25.93
N CYS A 21 -28.85 50.58 -25.93
CA CYS A 21 -28.42 51.28 -24.72
C CYS A 21 -29.43 52.39 -24.41
N LEU A 22 -30.11 52.30 -23.27
CA LEU A 22 -30.83 53.43 -22.68
C LEU A 22 -30.23 53.73 -21.30
N PHE A 23 -29.78 54.97 -21.15
CA PHE A 23 -29.29 55.55 -19.91
C PHE A 23 -30.44 55.73 -18.91
N VAL A 24 -30.26 55.26 -17.68
CA VAL A 24 -31.11 55.65 -16.54
C VAL A 24 -30.22 56.26 -15.46
N SER A 25 -30.61 57.47 -15.06
CA SER A 25 -29.99 58.35 -14.08
C SER A 25 -29.99 57.74 -12.67
N CYS A 26 -28.87 57.88 -11.97
CA CYS A 26 -28.66 57.41 -10.61
C CYS A 26 -29.23 58.42 -9.60
N SER A 27 -30.10 57.98 -8.69
CA SER A 27 -30.50 58.72 -7.48
C SER A 27 -29.95 57.98 -6.25
N PRO A 28 -29.44 58.67 -5.21
CA PRO A 28 -28.84 58.02 -4.06
C PRO A 28 -29.92 57.38 -3.16
N PRO A 29 -29.68 56.18 -2.59
CA PRO A 29 -30.61 55.57 -1.65
C PRO A 29 -30.61 56.30 -0.29
N GLN A 30 -31.79 56.37 0.31
CA GLN A 30 -32.04 56.94 1.64
C GLN A 30 -31.53 56.00 2.75
N GLU A 31 -31.08 56.62 3.84
CA GLU A 31 -30.55 55.98 5.04
C GLU A 31 -31.70 55.34 5.85
N VAL A 32 -31.62 54.03 6.08
CA VAL A 32 -32.58 53.26 6.90
C VAL A 32 -31.93 53.03 8.27
N GLU A 33 -32.54 53.58 9.31
CA GLU A 33 -32.09 53.44 10.71
C GLU A 33 -32.47 52.04 11.23
N ILE A 34 -31.48 51.16 11.38
CA ILE A 34 -31.69 49.79 11.87
C ILE A 34 -31.54 49.79 13.39
N VAL A 35 -32.67 49.66 14.09
CA VAL A 35 -32.71 49.43 15.55
C VAL A 35 -32.17 48.02 15.83
N GLN A 36 -30.94 47.91 16.34
CA GLN A 36 -30.38 46.66 16.83
C GLN A 36 -30.84 46.39 18.26
N THR A 37 -31.78 45.47 18.45
CA THR A 37 -32.00 44.83 19.75
C THR A 37 -31.04 43.65 19.89
N GLN A 38 -30.08 43.75 20.82
CA GLN A 38 -29.22 42.62 21.19
C GLN A 38 -30.02 41.58 21.99
N PRO A 39 -29.99 40.29 21.63
CA PRO A 39 -30.44 39.23 22.53
C PRO A 39 -29.43 39.02 23.67
N SER A 40 -29.94 38.83 24.88
CA SER A 40 -29.14 38.48 26.06
C SER A 40 -28.53 37.08 25.91
N LEU A 41 -27.22 36.98 26.07
CA LEU A 41 -26.52 35.70 26.20
C LEU A 41 -26.86 35.10 27.56
N GLU A 42 -27.63 34.01 27.57
CA GLU A 42 -27.75 33.14 28.73
C GLU A 42 -26.49 32.27 28.82
N ASP A 43 -25.89 32.22 30.01
CA ASP A 43 -24.74 31.38 30.33
C ASP A 43 -25.12 29.90 30.24
N THR A 44 -24.77 29.23 29.14
CA THR A 44 -24.78 27.77 29.07
C THR A 44 -23.45 27.25 29.61
N GLU A 45 -23.49 26.59 30.78
CA GLU A 45 -22.33 25.86 31.31
C GLU A 45 -21.85 24.80 30.30
N PRO A 46 -20.52 24.60 30.17
CA PRO A 46 -19.98 23.59 29.25
C PRO A 46 -20.31 22.19 29.75
N VAL A 47 -21.01 21.43 28.91
CA VAL A 47 -21.19 19.98 29.10
C VAL A 47 -19.82 19.33 28.96
N GLN A 48 -19.32 18.73 30.04
CA GLN A 48 -18.17 17.85 29.99
C GLN A 48 -18.60 16.54 29.34
N GLU A 49 -18.20 16.32 28.08
CA GLU A 49 -18.26 14.99 27.47
C GLU A 49 -17.20 14.11 28.14
N GLU A 50 -17.66 13.07 28.84
CA GLU A 50 -16.77 12.00 29.29
C GLU A 50 -16.17 11.31 28.04
N PRO A 51 -14.88 10.94 28.06
CA PRO A 51 -14.25 10.26 26.93
C PRO A 51 -14.96 8.93 26.70
N GLN A 52 -15.67 8.83 25.59
CA GLN A 52 -16.22 7.58 25.13
C GLN A 52 -15.03 6.71 24.73
N THR A 53 -14.75 5.68 25.53
CA THR A 53 -13.84 4.61 25.13
C THR A 53 -14.47 3.93 23.93
N GLU A 54 -13.93 4.21 22.74
CA GLU A 54 -14.27 3.53 21.50
C GLU A 54 -14.12 2.01 21.74
N PRO A 55 -15.13 1.18 21.38
CA PRO A 55 -15.03 -0.26 21.59
C PRO A 55 -13.81 -0.79 20.85
N ALA A 56 -12.99 -1.59 21.53
CA ALA A 56 -11.84 -2.24 20.94
C ALA A 56 -12.25 -2.95 19.63
N PRO A 57 -11.41 -2.92 18.58
CA PRO A 57 -11.72 -3.52 17.30
C PRO A 57 -12.16 -4.97 17.50
N VAL A 58 -13.30 -5.35 16.93
CA VAL A 58 -13.82 -6.72 16.98
C VAL A 58 -12.93 -7.57 16.07
N VAL A 59 -11.96 -8.25 16.67
CA VAL A 59 -11.05 -9.17 15.98
C VAL A 59 -11.85 -10.39 15.50
N GLY A 60 -11.81 -10.66 14.20
CA GLY A 60 -12.46 -11.83 13.60
C GLY A 60 -11.81 -13.15 14.03
N GLU A 61 -12.53 -14.27 13.89
CA GLU A 61 -12.04 -15.61 14.28
C GLU A 61 -10.74 -16.04 13.56
N ASN A 62 -10.45 -15.42 12.41
CA ASN A 62 -9.26 -15.69 11.59
C ASN A 62 -8.20 -14.58 11.71
N GLU A 63 -8.26 -13.75 12.74
CA GLU A 63 -7.36 -12.61 12.91
C GLU A 63 -6.57 -12.71 14.20
N LYS A 64 -5.32 -12.24 14.17
CA LYS A 64 -4.47 -12.03 15.34
C LYS A 64 -4.16 -10.54 15.44
N LEU A 65 -4.66 -9.91 16.50
CA LEU A 65 -4.35 -8.52 16.83
C LEU A 65 -3.10 -8.47 17.71
N ALA A 66 -2.06 -7.78 17.24
CA ALA A 66 -0.90 -7.40 18.04
C ALA A 66 -1.10 -5.96 18.54
N ALA A 67 -1.61 -5.81 19.77
CA ALA A 67 -1.95 -4.52 20.35
C ALA A 67 -0.69 -3.71 20.73
N LEU A 68 -0.21 -2.89 19.80
CA LEU A 68 0.96 -2.04 20.01
C LEU A 68 0.66 -0.87 20.96
N PRO A 69 1.61 -0.48 21.83
CA PRO A 69 1.45 0.65 22.72
C PRO A 69 1.55 1.98 21.97
N ASN A 70 0.92 3.02 22.52
CA ASN A 70 1.11 4.42 22.09
C ASN A 70 0.86 4.71 20.60
N LEU A 71 -0.02 3.95 19.95
CA LEU A 71 -0.49 4.32 18.62
C LEU A 71 -1.30 5.64 18.70
N PRO A 72 -1.06 6.60 17.78
CA PRO A 72 -1.84 7.84 17.75
C PRO A 72 -3.28 7.56 17.30
N ASP A 73 -4.18 8.51 17.59
CA ASP A 73 -5.58 8.42 17.17
C ASP A 73 -5.68 8.28 15.65
N GLY A 74 -6.46 7.29 15.19
CA GLY A 74 -6.62 6.98 13.76
C GLY A 74 -5.50 6.14 13.14
N ALA A 75 -4.46 5.77 13.89
CA ALA A 75 -3.50 4.77 13.41
C ALA A 75 -4.13 3.38 13.35
N LEU A 76 -3.84 2.65 12.28
CA LEU A 76 -4.34 1.30 12.08
C LEU A 76 -3.65 0.32 13.05
N PRO A 77 -4.41 -0.60 13.67
CA PRO A 77 -3.83 -1.64 14.51
C PRO A 77 -2.95 -2.60 13.70
N LEU A 78 -1.98 -3.22 14.35
CA LEU A 78 -1.22 -4.31 13.73
C LEU A 78 -2.07 -5.59 13.75
N LEU A 79 -2.72 -5.86 12.62
CA LEU A 79 -3.61 -6.99 12.40
C LEU A 79 -2.95 -8.00 11.47
N LEU A 80 -2.96 -9.28 11.86
CA LEU A 80 -2.52 -10.37 10.99
C LEU A 80 -3.72 -11.27 10.68
N VAL A 81 -3.82 -11.71 9.44
CA VAL A 81 -4.85 -12.64 8.98
C VAL A 81 -4.29 -14.06 8.92
N LYS A 82 -5.12 -15.03 9.29
CA LYS A 82 -4.78 -16.45 9.26
C LYS A 82 -4.72 -16.93 7.82
N ILE A 83 -3.58 -17.50 7.45
CA ILE A 83 -3.30 -18.12 6.17
C ILE A 83 -3.34 -19.65 6.35
N PRO A 84 -4.25 -20.36 5.66
CA PRO A 84 -4.39 -21.80 5.86
C PRO A 84 -3.23 -22.58 5.23
N ALA A 85 -2.80 -23.66 5.89
CA ALA A 85 -1.88 -24.65 5.33
C ALA A 85 -2.38 -25.15 3.96
N GLY A 86 -1.45 -25.48 3.07
CA GLY A 86 -1.82 -25.94 1.74
C GLY A 86 -0.63 -26.12 0.82
N THR A 87 -0.93 -26.28 -0.47
CA THR A 87 0.09 -26.46 -1.50
C THR A 87 -0.19 -25.53 -2.67
N PHE A 88 0.86 -25.03 -3.31
CA PHE A 88 0.74 -24.22 -4.51
C PHE A 88 1.92 -24.43 -5.46
N GLN A 89 1.77 -23.91 -6.67
CA GLN A 89 2.85 -23.84 -7.65
C GLN A 89 3.54 -22.48 -7.50
N MET A 90 4.79 -22.49 -7.06
CA MET A 90 5.61 -21.29 -6.88
C MET A 90 6.39 -20.96 -8.14
N GLY A 91 6.48 -19.68 -8.48
CA GLY A 91 7.12 -19.18 -9.70
C GLY A 91 6.13 -18.97 -10.85
N SER A 92 6.66 -18.64 -12.03
CA SER A 92 5.85 -18.36 -13.23
C SER A 92 6.19 -19.28 -14.41
N PRO A 93 5.18 -19.76 -15.16
CA PRO A 93 5.41 -20.59 -16.34
C PRO A 93 6.06 -19.78 -17.46
N GLU A 94 6.84 -20.42 -18.33
CA GLU A 94 7.58 -19.75 -19.41
C GLU A 94 6.70 -18.90 -20.35
N SER A 95 5.42 -19.24 -20.46
CA SER A 95 4.43 -18.53 -21.27
C SER A 95 3.78 -17.33 -20.57
N GLU A 96 4.00 -17.12 -19.27
CA GLU A 96 3.41 -16.00 -18.55
C GLU A 96 3.95 -14.68 -19.09
N ARG A 97 3.04 -13.75 -19.39
CA ARG A 97 3.40 -12.46 -19.95
C ARG A 97 4.22 -11.67 -18.93
N PHE A 98 5.29 -11.03 -19.41
CA PHE A 98 6.23 -10.23 -18.61
C PHE A 98 7.08 -10.99 -17.60
N ARG A 99 7.05 -12.34 -17.63
CA ARG A 99 7.95 -13.18 -16.84
C ARG A 99 9.42 -12.81 -17.02
N GLU A 100 10.13 -12.73 -15.90
CA GLU A 100 11.58 -12.68 -15.84
C GLU A 100 12.20 -14.08 -15.65
N GLU A 101 13.47 -14.24 -16.04
CA GLU A 101 14.15 -15.54 -16.06
C GLU A 101 14.27 -16.18 -14.67
N ASN A 102 14.36 -15.36 -13.61
CA ASN A 102 14.60 -15.76 -12.22
C ASN A 102 13.35 -16.28 -11.49
N GLU A 103 12.20 -16.28 -12.15
CA GLU A 103 10.92 -16.70 -11.59
C GLU A 103 10.63 -18.19 -11.82
N GLY A 104 11.56 -18.91 -12.44
CA GLY A 104 11.43 -20.34 -12.70
C GLY A 104 12.59 -21.19 -12.18
N PRO A 105 12.46 -22.53 -12.29
CA PRO A 105 11.27 -23.22 -12.79
C PRO A 105 10.08 -23.14 -11.83
N VAL A 106 8.87 -23.30 -12.37
CA VAL A 106 7.68 -23.52 -11.54
C VAL A 106 7.86 -24.82 -10.77
N HIS A 107 7.60 -24.81 -9.47
CA HIS A 107 7.78 -26.00 -8.63
C HIS A 107 6.72 -26.12 -7.53
N PRO A 108 6.40 -27.35 -7.07
CA PRO A 108 5.41 -27.54 -6.01
C PRO A 108 5.98 -27.16 -4.64
N VAL A 109 5.24 -26.35 -3.89
CA VAL A 109 5.57 -25.97 -2.51
C VAL A 109 4.41 -26.32 -1.60
N ALA A 110 4.72 -26.96 -0.48
CA ALA A 110 3.79 -27.20 0.62
C ALA A 110 4.09 -26.26 1.79
N ILE A 111 3.07 -25.53 2.25
CA ILE A 111 3.03 -24.81 3.52
C ILE A 111 2.34 -25.75 4.52
N SER A 112 3.12 -26.33 5.43
CA SER A 112 2.67 -27.49 6.22
C SER A 112 1.73 -27.15 7.37
N LYS A 113 1.69 -25.88 7.78
CA LYS A 113 0.90 -25.38 8.91
C LYS A 113 0.26 -24.05 8.56
N ASP A 114 -0.85 -23.77 9.22
CA ASP A 114 -1.42 -22.43 9.24
C ASP A 114 -0.38 -21.46 9.82
N PHE A 115 -0.34 -20.25 9.27
CA PHE A 115 0.43 -19.14 9.82
C PHE A 115 -0.43 -17.88 9.74
N TYR A 116 0.07 -16.77 10.27
CA TYR A 116 -0.59 -15.47 10.20
C TYR A 116 0.30 -14.51 9.42
N LEU A 117 -0.29 -13.65 8.60
CA LEU A 117 0.42 -12.63 7.84
C LEU A 117 -0.25 -11.28 8.01
N GLY A 118 0.54 -10.22 8.15
CA GLY A 118 0.06 -8.85 8.26
C GLY A 118 -0.86 -8.53 7.08
N ASN A 119 -2.07 -8.06 7.39
CA ASN A 119 -3.02 -7.64 6.36
C ASN A 119 -2.48 -6.47 5.53
N TYR A 120 -1.63 -5.66 6.16
CA TYR A 120 -0.90 -4.54 5.58
C TYR A 120 0.61 -4.72 5.74
N GLU A 121 1.35 -3.90 5.00
CA GLU A 121 2.75 -3.56 5.32
C GLU A 121 2.81 -2.88 6.70
N VAL A 122 3.95 -2.98 7.39
CA VAL A 122 4.14 -2.29 8.69
C VAL A 122 4.05 -0.78 8.48
N THR A 123 3.15 -0.11 9.20
CA THR A 123 2.97 1.34 9.06
C THR A 123 4.02 2.13 9.84
N GLN A 124 4.17 3.41 9.53
CA GLN A 124 5.09 4.30 10.24
C GLN A 124 4.71 4.50 11.72
N ALA A 125 3.41 4.54 12.05
CA ALA A 125 2.97 4.60 13.44
C ALA A 125 3.28 3.30 14.20
N GLN A 126 3.05 2.15 13.58
CA GLN A 126 3.39 0.84 14.15
C GLN A 126 4.90 0.71 14.36
N TRP A 127 5.70 1.18 13.39
CA TRP A 127 7.15 1.27 13.50
C TRP A 127 7.57 2.11 14.72
N LEU A 128 7.07 3.34 14.83
CA LEU A 128 7.39 4.26 15.92
C LEU A 128 6.90 3.82 17.30
N ALA A 129 5.91 2.93 17.38
CA ALA A 129 5.48 2.35 18.65
C ALA A 129 6.59 1.52 19.33
N LEU A 130 7.54 0.97 18.56
CA LEU A 130 8.63 0.13 19.06
C LEU A 130 10.02 0.72 18.79
N MET A 131 10.16 1.54 17.77
CA MET A 131 11.43 2.07 17.29
C MET A 131 11.57 3.55 17.60
N GLU A 132 12.80 3.99 17.89
CA GLU A 132 13.06 5.36 18.34
C GLU A 132 12.97 6.42 17.23
N THR A 133 13.18 6.02 15.98
CA THR A 133 13.24 6.95 14.83
C THR A 133 12.48 6.38 13.65
N ASN A 134 11.92 7.26 12.81
CA ASN A 134 11.29 6.89 11.54
C ASN A 134 12.26 7.21 10.39
N PRO A 135 12.76 6.21 9.65
CA PRO A 135 13.69 6.44 8.53
C PRO A 135 12.98 6.94 7.25
N SER A 136 11.65 6.91 7.21
CA SER A 136 10.83 7.32 6.08
C SER A 136 10.96 8.82 5.80
N THR A 137 10.90 9.21 4.52
CA THR A 137 10.94 10.64 4.14
C THR A 137 9.59 11.25 3.83
N GLN A 138 8.63 10.44 3.37
CA GLN A 138 7.23 10.84 3.28
C GLN A 138 6.58 10.35 4.58
N LEU A 139 5.94 11.27 5.31
CA LEU A 139 5.49 11.02 6.67
C LEU A 139 3.97 10.92 6.73
N GLY A 140 3.48 9.89 7.41
CA GLY A 140 2.07 9.70 7.70
C GLY A 140 1.88 8.40 8.47
N ASP A 141 1.03 8.43 9.50
CA ASP A 141 0.89 7.34 10.48
C ASP A 141 0.54 6.00 9.83
N ASN A 142 -0.31 6.03 8.80
CA ASN A 142 -0.77 4.86 8.06
C ASN A 142 -0.05 4.63 6.73
N LEU A 143 0.98 5.42 6.40
CA LEU A 143 1.89 5.07 5.30
C LEU A 143 2.74 3.87 5.73
N PRO A 144 3.16 2.98 4.81
CA PRO A 144 4.12 1.94 5.17
C PRO A 144 5.46 2.59 5.57
N VAL A 145 6.15 1.99 6.53
CA VAL A 145 7.52 2.36 6.82
C VAL A 145 8.40 1.96 5.64
N ASN A 146 9.23 2.88 5.16
CA ASN A 146 10.18 2.61 4.10
C ASN A 146 11.61 3.04 4.50
N ARG A 147 12.61 2.73 3.67
CA ARG A 147 14.04 3.00 3.97
C ARG A 147 14.56 2.23 5.19
N VAL A 148 13.93 1.10 5.47
CA VAL A 148 14.40 0.10 6.42
C VAL A 148 15.22 -0.95 5.66
N ASN A 149 16.34 -1.32 6.23
CA ASN A 149 17.11 -2.45 5.73
C ASN A 149 16.62 -3.75 6.41
N TRP A 150 17.18 -4.89 6.03
CA TRP A 150 16.71 -6.18 6.54
C TRP A 150 16.95 -6.33 8.05
N GLN A 151 18.06 -5.81 8.57
CA GLN A 151 18.37 -5.86 10.00
C GLN A 151 17.45 -4.96 10.83
N ASP A 152 17.06 -3.80 10.33
CA ASP A 152 16.09 -2.94 11.01
C ASP A 152 14.75 -3.65 11.19
N ALA A 153 14.30 -4.37 10.16
CA ALA A 153 13.09 -5.19 10.24
C ALA A 153 13.24 -6.31 11.29
N GLN A 154 14.40 -6.97 11.37
CA GLN A 154 14.67 -7.96 12.42
C GLN A 154 14.66 -7.34 13.82
N GLU A 155 15.22 -6.14 14.01
CA GLU A 155 15.20 -5.45 15.30
C GLU A 155 13.78 -5.11 15.73
N PHE A 156 12.96 -4.61 14.79
CA PHE A 156 11.54 -4.36 15.02
C PHE A 156 10.82 -5.65 15.48
N LEU A 157 11.03 -6.76 14.77
CA LEU A 157 10.43 -8.06 15.07
C LEU A 157 10.92 -8.61 16.42
N GLN A 158 12.19 -8.39 16.77
CA GLN A 158 12.72 -8.75 18.09
C GLN A 158 12.00 -8.01 19.20
N LYS A 159 11.88 -6.68 19.09
CA LYS A 159 11.16 -5.85 20.07
C LYS A 159 9.68 -6.23 20.17
N LEU A 160 9.06 -6.57 19.05
CA LEU A 160 7.68 -7.04 18.99
C LEU A 160 7.50 -8.36 19.76
N ASN A 161 8.39 -9.32 19.52
CA ASN A 161 8.43 -10.58 20.27
C ASN A 161 8.66 -10.35 21.77
N GLU A 162 9.60 -9.48 22.14
CA GLU A 162 9.88 -9.11 23.54
C GLU A 162 8.67 -8.46 24.22
N LEU A 163 7.95 -7.58 23.52
CA LEU A 163 6.74 -6.91 24.02
C LEU A 163 5.66 -7.92 24.43
N PHE A 164 5.46 -8.96 23.63
CA PHE A 164 4.40 -9.96 23.86
C PHE A 164 4.89 -11.21 24.60
N GLY A 165 6.19 -11.34 24.86
CA GLY A 165 6.77 -12.57 25.41
C GLY A 165 6.62 -13.77 24.46
N GLU A 166 6.61 -13.51 23.16
CA GLU A 166 6.45 -14.50 22.09
C GLU A 166 7.77 -14.67 21.32
N SER A 167 7.83 -15.64 20.40
CA SER A 167 8.95 -15.80 19.45
C SER A 167 8.48 -16.01 18.01
N GLY A 168 7.18 -15.85 17.77
CA GLY A 168 6.55 -16.19 16.50
C GLY A 168 6.63 -15.08 15.45
N TYR A 169 6.77 -13.81 15.85
CA TYR A 169 6.80 -12.69 14.90
C TYR A 169 8.11 -12.70 14.11
N ARG A 170 8.00 -12.71 12.78
CA ARG A 170 9.12 -12.83 11.86
C ARG A 170 8.80 -12.17 10.52
N LEU A 171 9.79 -12.11 9.63
CA LEU A 171 9.50 -11.89 8.21
C LEU A 171 8.88 -13.17 7.61
N PRO A 172 7.98 -13.05 6.61
CA PRO A 172 7.53 -14.21 5.86
C PRO A 172 8.72 -14.85 5.14
N THR A 173 8.67 -16.16 4.97
CA THR A 173 9.45 -16.78 3.91
C THR A 173 8.95 -16.30 2.56
N GLU A 174 9.78 -16.35 1.55
CA GLU A 174 9.37 -16.00 0.20
C GLU A 174 8.20 -16.86 -0.29
N ALA A 175 8.21 -18.15 0.05
CA ALA A 175 7.15 -19.07 -0.31
C ALA A 175 5.82 -18.72 0.38
N GLU A 176 5.86 -18.38 1.67
CA GLU A 176 4.68 -17.89 2.39
C GLU A 176 4.14 -16.60 1.77
N TRP A 177 5.03 -15.68 1.38
CA TRP A 177 4.63 -14.42 0.75
C TRP A 177 3.91 -14.68 -0.58
N GLU A 178 4.46 -15.50 -1.48
CA GLU A 178 3.81 -15.79 -2.77
C GLU A 178 2.52 -16.60 -2.61
N TYR A 179 2.53 -17.58 -1.72
CA TYR A 179 1.34 -18.39 -1.40
C TYR A 179 0.19 -17.49 -0.92
N ALA A 180 0.50 -16.59 0.00
CA ALA A 180 -0.43 -15.62 0.53
C ALA A 180 -0.88 -14.61 -0.53
N CYS A 181 0.04 -14.13 -1.38
CA CYS A 181 -0.24 -13.22 -2.48
C CYS A 181 -1.27 -13.80 -3.45
N ARG A 182 -1.07 -15.07 -3.84
CA ARG A 182 -1.94 -15.80 -4.77
C ARG A 182 -3.31 -16.15 -4.18
N ALA A 183 -3.41 -16.37 -2.87
CA ALA A 183 -4.65 -16.74 -2.19
C ALA A 183 -5.45 -17.85 -2.90
N GLY A 184 -4.75 -18.86 -3.41
CA GLY A 184 -5.33 -20.01 -4.12
C GLY A 184 -5.47 -19.85 -5.64
N THR A 185 -5.16 -18.69 -6.23
CA THR A 185 -5.10 -18.56 -7.69
C THR A 185 -3.82 -19.16 -8.27
N THR A 186 -3.89 -19.56 -9.53
CA THR A 186 -2.74 -20.03 -10.32
C THR A 186 -2.36 -19.06 -11.44
N THR A 187 -2.97 -17.87 -11.42
CA THR A 187 -2.84 -16.85 -12.46
C THR A 187 -1.68 -15.90 -12.18
N ALA A 188 -1.34 -15.03 -13.14
CA ALA A 188 -0.25 -14.05 -12.98
C ALA A 188 -0.45 -13.08 -11.80
N THR A 189 -1.71 -12.75 -11.49
CA THR A 189 -2.13 -11.96 -10.32
C THR A 189 -3.29 -12.66 -9.60
N TYR A 190 -3.67 -12.23 -8.39
CA TYR A 190 -4.84 -12.81 -7.71
C TYR A 190 -6.18 -12.45 -8.37
N PHE A 191 -6.18 -11.50 -9.31
CA PHE A 191 -7.36 -11.01 -10.03
C PHE A 191 -7.36 -11.40 -11.52
N GLY A 192 -6.41 -12.23 -11.97
CA GLY A 192 -6.40 -12.82 -13.31
C GLY A 192 -5.02 -12.93 -13.96
N ASP A 193 -5.00 -13.46 -15.19
CA ASP A 193 -3.79 -13.61 -16.01
C ASP A 193 -3.44 -12.36 -16.81
N GLU A 194 -4.41 -11.48 -17.02
CA GLU A 194 -4.14 -10.21 -17.69
C GLU A 194 -3.46 -9.25 -16.71
N VAL A 195 -2.34 -8.70 -17.15
CA VAL A 195 -1.56 -7.72 -16.40
C VAL A 195 -1.65 -6.42 -17.19
N THR A 196 -2.59 -5.57 -16.80
CA THR A 196 -2.92 -4.31 -17.48
C THR A 196 -3.01 -3.16 -16.49
N GLU A 197 -2.77 -1.93 -16.96
CA GLU A 197 -2.89 -0.73 -16.12
C GLU A 197 -4.32 -0.53 -15.58
N GLU A 198 -5.35 -0.90 -16.35
CA GLU A 198 -6.76 -0.81 -15.97
C GLU A 198 -7.07 -1.68 -14.75
N GLN A 199 -6.62 -2.94 -14.76
CA GLN A 199 -6.81 -3.83 -13.61
C GLN A 199 -5.96 -3.38 -12.41
N MET A 200 -4.70 -2.96 -12.64
CA MET A 200 -3.82 -2.53 -11.54
C MET A 200 -4.35 -1.32 -10.78
N ALA A 201 -5.13 -0.44 -11.42
CA ALA A 201 -5.65 0.77 -10.80
C ALA A 201 -6.48 0.51 -9.53
N ASP A 202 -7.16 -0.63 -9.48
CA ASP A 202 -8.02 -1.03 -8.35
C ASP A 202 -7.29 -1.88 -7.30
N HIS A 203 -6.07 -2.34 -7.58
CA HIS A 203 -5.38 -3.38 -6.80
C HIS A 203 -3.98 -2.98 -6.32
N ALA A 204 -3.40 -1.90 -6.86
CA ALA A 204 -2.02 -1.54 -6.60
C ALA A 204 -1.73 -0.04 -6.66
N TRP A 205 -0.85 0.42 -5.77
CA TRP A 205 -0.19 1.72 -5.91
C TRP A 205 1.14 1.54 -6.64
N TYR A 206 1.22 1.98 -7.89
CA TYR A 206 2.38 1.75 -8.77
C TYR A 206 2.66 2.99 -9.60
N ARG A 207 3.70 2.96 -10.45
CA ARG A 207 4.13 4.14 -11.22
C ARG A 207 3.02 4.81 -12.02
N GLY A 208 2.00 4.07 -12.44
CA GLY A 208 0.89 4.59 -13.25
C GLY A 208 -0.13 5.43 -12.46
N ASN A 209 -0.29 5.21 -11.15
CA ASN A 209 -1.31 5.88 -10.33
C ASN A 209 -0.81 6.44 -8.99
N SER A 210 0.42 6.17 -8.58
CA SER A 210 0.94 6.58 -7.27
C SER A 210 1.30 8.07 -7.17
N GLU A 211 1.40 8.75 -8.31
CA GLU A 211 1.91 10.13 -8.43
C GLU A 211 3.36 10.29 -7.90
N GLY A 212 4.09 9.19 -7.77
CA GLY A 212 5.46 9.17 -7.23
C GLY A 212 5.53 9.14 -5.70
N GLU A 213 4.40 8.86 -5.03
CA GLU A 213 4.26 8.90 -3.58
C GLU A 213 3.86 7.55 -2.98
N LEU A 214 4.13 7.41 -1.69
CA LEU A 214 3.55 6.39 -0.82
C LEU A 214 2.08 6.68 -0.60
N HIS A 215 1.30 5.63 -0.46
CA HIS A 215 -0.12 5.74 -0.09
C HIS A 215 -0.38 5.04 1.23
N PRO A 216 -1.38 5.50 2.01
CA PRO A 216 -1.80 4.77 3.19
C PRO A 216 -2.16 3.33 2.85
N VAL A 217 -1.76 2.40 3.71
CA VAL A 217 -2.04 0.98 3.52
C VAL A 217 -3.54 0.70 3.49
N GLY A 218 -3.95 -0.32 2.74
CA GLY A 218 -5.33 -0.82 2.73
C GLY A 218 -6.34 0.03 1.96
N GLN A 219 -5.88 0.91 1.08
CA GLN A 219 -6.78 1.80 0.32
C GLN A 219 -7.35 1.20 -0.96
N LEU A 220 -6.73 0.13 -1.48
CA LEU A 220 -7.16 -0.58 -2.69
C LEU A 220 -7.72 -1.97 -2.35
N GLN A 221 -8.12 -2.73 -3.36
CA GLN A 221 -8.77 -4.03 -3.12
C GLN A 221 -7.81 -5.06 -2.53
N ALA A 222 -8.30 -5.81 -1.54
CA ALA A 222 -7.58 -6.95 -0.98
C ALA A 222 -7.73 -8.20 -1.87
N ASN A 223 -6.86 -9.18 -1.65
CA ASN A 223 -7.08 -10.52 -2.19
C ASN A 223 -8.15 -11.31 -1.39
N ALA A 224 -8.42 -12.54 -1.82
CA ALA A 224 -9.45 -13.40 -1.21
C ALA A 224 -9.21 -13.76 0.27
N TRP A 225 -8.00 -13.51 0.81
CA TRP A 225 -7.64 -13.75 2.21
C TRP A 225 -7.53 -12.46 3.03
N GLY A 226 -7.94 -11.31 2.47
CA GLY A 226 -7.93 -10.03 3.19
C GLY A 226 -6.54 -9.41 3.32
N LEU A 227 -5.62 -9.75 2.42
CA LEU A 227 -4.30 -9.12 2.32
C LEU A 227 -4.35 -8.00 1.29
N PHE A 228 -3.83 -6.84 1.66
CA PHE A 228 -3.79 -5.63 0.86
C PHE A 228 -2.36 -5.30 0.43
N ASP A 229 -2.24 -4.43 -0.57
CA ASP A 229 -0.97 -3.84 -1.02
C ASP A 229 0.09 -4.89 -1.41
N LEU A 230 -0.34 -6.07 -1.82
CA LEU A 230 0.55 -7.15 -2.26
C LEU A 230 1.20 -6.86 -3.62
N TYR A 231 0.65 -5.90 -4.36
CA TYR A 231 1.19 -5.38 -5.60
C TYR A 231 1.36 -3.87 -5.43
N GLY A 232 2.59 -3.37 -5.54
CA GLY A 232 2.88 -1.96 -5.39
C GLY A 232 3.14 -1.52 -3.95
N ASN A 233 2.87 -0.24 -3.68
CA ASN A 233 3.25 0.47 -2.45
C ASN A 233 4.73 0.22 -2.09
N VAL A 234 5.12 -0.57 -1.09
CA VAL A 234 6.55 -0.88 -0.86
C VAL A 234 6.93 -2.27 -1.34
N TRP A 235 8.20 -2.41 -1.74
CA TRP A 235 8.81 -3.74 -1.78
C TRP A 235 8.92 -4.29 -0.37
N GLU A 236 8.78 -5.61 -0.23
CA GLU A 236 8.73 -6.23 1.10
C GLU A 236 9.87 -7.22 1.32
N TRP A 237 10.60 -7.04 2.43
CA TRP A 237 11.63 -8.00 2.87
C TRP A 237 11.01 -9.37 3.18
N CYS A 238 11.62 -10.41 2.63
CA CYS A 238 11.40 -11.80 3.07
C CYS A 238 12.61 -12.30 3.89
N SER A 239 12.41 -13.41 4.61
CA SER A 239 13.46 -14.01 5.45
C SER A 239 14.62 -14.63 4.64
N ASP A 240 14.32 -15.06 3.43
CA ASP A 240 15.14 -15.93 2.60
C ASP A 240 16.38 -15.20 2.07
N TRP A 241 17.50 -15.92 2.06
CA TRP A 241 18.57 -15.56 1.13
C TRP A 241 18.09 -15.78 -0.30
N TYR A 242 18.45 -14.89 -1.20
CA TYR A 242 18.08 -15.02 -2.61
C TYR A 242 18.88 -16.15 -3.26
N GLY A 243 18.18 -17.05 -3.95
CA GLY A 243 18.76 -18.17 -4.67
C GLY A 243 17.87 -18.65 -5.82
N PRO A 244 18.40 -19.51 -6.70
CA PRO A 244 17.64 -20.09 -7.79
C PRO A 244 16.57 -21.03 -7.25
N TYR A 245 15.45 -21.15 -7.97
CA TYR A 245 14.51 -22.23 -7.74
C TYR A 245 15.04 -23.55 -8.30
N THR A 246 14.55 -24.64 -7.75
CA THR A 246 14.76 -25.99 -8.28
C THR A 246 13.40 -26.55 -8.69
N ALA A 247 13.37 -27.55 -9.57
CA ALA A 247 12.12 -28.19 -9.97
C ALA A 247 11.55 -29.16 -8.90
N ASP A 248 12.28 -29.35 -7.80
CA ASP A 248 11.93 -30.29 -6.75
C ASP A 248 10.72 -29.80 -5.94
N ALA A 249 9.89 -30.75 -5.51
CA ALA A 249 8.84 -30.46 -4.55
C ALA A 249 9.46 -30.22 -3.17
N VAL A 250 9.09 -29.12 -2.52
CA VAL A 250 9.63 -28.71 -1.22
C VAL A 250 8.51 -28.45 -0.21
N THR A 251 8.84 -28.56 1.08
CA THR A 251 7.92 -28.26 2.19
C THR A 251 8.58 -27.22 3.08
N ASP A 252 7.85 -26.14 3.37
CA ASP A 252 8.29 -24.97 4.14
C ASP A 252 9.70 -24.48 3.76
N PRO A 253 9.98 -24.20 2.46
CA PRO A 253 11.30 -23.76 2.03
C PRO A 253 11.67 -22.42 2.68
N ARG A 254 12.96 -22.28 3.03
CA ARG A 254 13.51 -21.08 3.69
C ARG A 254 14.64 -20.42 2.89
N GLY A 255 14.71 -20.76 1.59
CA GLY A 255 15.80 -20.40 0.72
C GLY A 255 17.11 -21.10 1.07
N PRO A 256 18.23 -20.71 0.43
CA PRO A 256 19.57 -21.20 0.76
C PRO A 256 20.01 -20.82 2.18
N GLU A 257 20.86 -21.64 2.80
CA GLU A 257 21.39 -21.39 4.16
C GLU A 257 22.21 -20.08 4.24
N THR A 258 22.88 -19.72 3.16
CA THR A 258 23.73 -18.52 3.06
C THR A 258 23.52 -17.82 1.72
N GLY A 259 23.71 -16.50 1.69
CA GLY A 259 23.68 -15.71 0.46
C GLY A 259 24.25 -14.32 0.66
N GLU A 260 24.27 -13.53 -0.41
CA GLU A 260 24.73 -12.13 -0.39
C GLU A 260 23.57 -11.13 -0.35
N GLU A 261 22.39 -11.53 -0.81
CA GLU A 261 21.22 -10.68 -1.00
C GLU A 261 19.98 -11.38 -0.42
N LYS A 262 19.08 -10.61 0.20
CA LYS A 262 17.80 -11.09 0.70
C LYS A 262 16.71 -10.86 -0.34
N VAL A 263 15.68 -11.71 -0.32
CA VAL A 263 14.55 -11.64 -1.23
C VAL A 263 13.68 -10.40 -0.95
N PHE A 264 13.19 -9.78 -2.03
CA PHE A 264 12.23 -8.68 -2.07
C PHE A 264 11.03 -9.05 -2.95
N ARG A 265 9.81 -8.79 -2.47
CA ARG A 265 8.56 -9.10 -3.19
C ARG A 265 7.60 -7.91 -3.28
N GLY A 266 6.65 -7.98 -4.21
CA GLY A 266 5.50 -7.08 -4.27
C GLY A 266 5.63 -5.86 -5.18
N ALA A 267 6.80 -5.57 -5.76
CA ALA A 267 7.07 -4.32 -6.46
C ALA A 267 6.94 -3.07 -5.56
N SER A 268 6.74 -1.88 -6.12
CA SER A 268 6.53 -0.67 -5.31
C SER A 268 5.73 0.40 -6.06
N TRP A 269 5.50 1.56 -5.43
CA TRP A 269 4.87 2.74 -6.04
C TRP A 269 5.64 3.30 -7.25
N MET A 270 6.89 2.88 -7.46
CA MET A 270 7.69 3.21 -8.64
C MET A 270 7.76 2.05 -9.64
N GLY A 271 7.19 0.89 -9.30
CA GLY A 271 7.09 -0.29 -10.14
C GLY A 271 6.24 -0.02 -11.36
N ARG A 272 6.66 -0.58 -12.51
CA ARG A 272 5.82 -0.58 -13.72
C ARG A 272 4.88 -1.77 -13.66
N PHE A 273 3.65 -1.63 -14.18
CA PHE A 273 2.60 -2.63 -14.05
C PHE A 273 3.01 -4.03 -14.53
N GLU A 274 3.96 -4.15 -15.47
CA GLU A 274 4.49 -5.42 -15.96
C GLU A 274 5.15 -6.29 -14.87
N TYR A 275 5.62 -5.65 -13.79
CA TYR A 275 6.28 -6.29 -12.64
C TYR A 275 5.33 -6.57 -11.47
N LEU A 276 4.05 -6.22 -11.58
CA LEU A 276 3.07 -6.37 -10.50
C LEU A 276 2.42 -7.76 -10.58
N ARG A 277 3.24 -8.81 -10.58
CA ARG A 277 2.81 -10.22 -10.68
C ARG A 277 3.15 -10.97 -9.40
N SER A 278 2.39 -12.01 -9.08
CA SER A 278 2.62 -12.79 -7.85
C SER A 278 4.00 -13.45 -7.82
N ALA A 279 4.53 -13.84 -8.98
CA ALA A 279 5.85 -14.48 -9.12
C ALA A 279 7.01 -13.47 -9.18
N ASP A 280 6.74 -12.18 -9.39
CA ASP A 280 7.78 -11.17 -9.53
C ASP A 280 8.59 -11.07 -8.23
N ARG A 281 9.91 -11.04 -8.40
CA ARG A 281 10.85 -11.17 -7.30
C ARG A 281 12.15 -10.45 -7.58
N ALA A 282 12.57 -9.68 -6.59
CA ALA A 282 13.81 -8.93 -6.59
C ALA A 282 14.69 -9.36 -5.42
N LYS A 283 15.85 -8.72 -5.33
CA LYS A 283 16.84 -8.98 -4.29
C LYS A 283 17.66 -7.75 -4.01
N PHE A 284 18.03 -7.58 -2.75
CA PHE A 284 18.90 -6.52 -2.32
C PHE A 284 19.81 -6.99 -1.20
N LYS A 285 21.01 -6.42 -1.13
CA LYS A 285 21.89 -6.64 0.01
C LYS A 285 21.18 -6.25 1.31
N PRO A 286 21.29 -7.06 2.36
CA PRO A 286 20.51 -6.85 3.58
C PRO A 286 20.82 -5.51 4.27
N GLU A 287 22.02 -4.95 4.09
CA GLU A 287 22.41 -3.64 4.62
C GLU A 287 21.78 -2.45 3.88
N ASN A 288 21.21 -2.66 2.69
CA ASN A 288 20.68 -1.59 1.86
C ASN A 288 19.33 -1.09 2.38
N ARG A 289 19.23 0.22 2.60
CA ARG A 289 17.98 0.92 2.86
C ARG A 289 17.38 1.41 1.55
N GLN A 290 16.61 0.54 0.89
CA GLN A 290 15.92 0.94 -0.34
C GLN A 290 14.85 1.97 -0.03
N HIS A 291 14.83 3.07 -0.78
CA HIS A 291 13.79 4.08 -0.61
C HIS A 291 12.41 3.54 -0.91
N THR A 292 12.28 2.51 -1.74
CA THR A 292 11.03 1.81 -2.02
C THR A 292 10.79 0.58 -1.14
N GLY A 293 11.64 0.31 -0.16
CA GLY A 293 11.63 -0.94 0.61
C GLY A 293 11.07 -0.78 2.02
N GLY A 294 10.13 -1.66 2.36
CA GLY A 294 9.52 -1.89 3.67
C GLY A 294 9.39 -3.40 3.94
N PHE A 295 8.36 -3.81 4.68
CA PHE A 295 8.07 -5.21 4.99
C PHE A 295 6.67 -5.38 5.60
N ARG A 296 6.17 -6.62 5.57
CA ARG A 296 5.03 -7.07 6.40
C ARG A 296 5.46 -8.19 7.34
N ILE A 297 4.64 -8.44 8.35
CA ILE A 297 4.97 -9.37 9.44
C ILE A 297 4.28 -10.71 9.21
N ALA A 298 5.00 -11.80 9.41
CA ALA A 298 4.42 -13.13 9.59
C ALA A 298 4.47 -13.53 11.06
N TRP A 299 3.56 -14.42 11.47
CA TRP A 299 3.57 -15.02 12.79
C TRP A 299 3.15 -16.49 12.74
N SER A 300 3.81 -17.33 13.53
CA SER A 300 3.50 -18.76 13.67
C SER A 300 3.97 -19.28 15.02
N ASP A 301 3.21 -20.21 15.62
CA ASP A 301 3.54 -20.91 16.87
C ASP A 301 4.73 -21.89 16.76
#